data_AF-A0A926CH11-F1
#
_entry.id   AF-A0A926CH11-F1
#
_cell.length_a   1.000
_cell.length_b   1.000
_cell.length_c   1.000
_cell.angle_alpha   90.00
_cell.angle_beta   90.00
_cell.angle_gamma   90.00
#
_symmetry.space_group_name_H-M   'P 1'
#
loop_
_entity.id
_entity.type
_entity.pdbx_description
1 polymer ?
#
loop_
_entity_poly.entity_id
_entity_poly.type
_entity_poly.pdbx_seq_one_letter_code
_entity_poly.pdbx_strand_id
1 'polypeptide(L)'
;KGEFYLTDLVAMAVAERGPGAAVAVPAADGREAWGANDRTQLALLEQVLRERALAALMGAGVTIIDPATTYSDVTVAVGPDTTLLPGTMLRGTTTIGAGCNIGPYTTVRDSTVGAGAHIRYALIEHATIAEGALVGPFAHIERSTSTEKPAAQ
;
A
#
# COMPACT_ATOMS: atom_id res chain seq x y z
N LYS A 1 16.99 5.45 38.55
CA LYS A 1 16.95 6.78 37.87
C LYS A 1 18.35 7.04 37.33
N GLY A 2 18.57 6.90 36.03
CA GLY A 2 19.89 7.00 35.40
C GLY A 2 19.82 7.08 33.87
N GLU A 3 18.69 7.54 33.33
CA GLU A 3 18.53 7.76 31.89
C GLU A 3 18.75 9.25 31.61
N PHE A 4 19.48 9.54 30.54
CA PHE A 4 19.71 10.89 30.04
C PHE A 4 18.77 11.13 28.87
N TYR A 5 17.98 12.21 28.92
CA TYR A 5 17.04 12.52 27.86
C TYR A 5 17.70 13.38 26.79
N LEU A 6 17.60 12.93 25.53
CA LEU A 6 18.06 13.71 24.38
C LEU A 6 17.39 15.10 24.32
N THR A 7 16.15 15.22 24.82
CA THR A 7 15.40 16.47 24.87
C THR A 7 16.05 17.53 25.76
N ASP A 8 16.85 17.14 26.76
CA ASP A 8 17.52 18.07 27.67
C ASP A 8 18.56 18.93 26.94
N LEU A 9 19.09 18.45 25.80
CA LEU A 9 20.04 19.20 24.97
C LEU A 9 19.48 20.54 24.49
N VAL A 10 18.17 20.64 24.26
CA VAL A 10 17.53 21.89 23.83
C VAL A 10 17.67 22.96 24.91
N ALA A 11 17.39 22.60 26.17
CA ALA A 11 17.55 23.50 27.30
C ALA A 11 19.01 23.87 27.53
N MET A 12 19.93 22.91 27.41
CA MET A 12 21.37 23.15 27.54
C MET A 12 21.89 24.12 26.45
N ALA A 13 21.48 23.93 25.19
CA ALA A 13 21.89 24.79 24.10
C ALA A 13 21.44 26.25 24.28
N VAL A 14 20.19 26.45 24.75
CA VAL A 14 19.67 27.80 25.05
C VAL A 14 20.40 28.43 26.23
N ALA A 15 20.74 27.65 27.27
CA ALA A 15 21.47 28.16 28.43
C ALA A 15 22.90 28.60 28.07
N GLU A 16 23.59 27.87 27.18
CA GLU A 16 24.97 28.16 26.80
C GLU A 16 25.07 29.26 25.72
N ARG A 17 24.17 29.25 24.73
CA ARG A 17 24.29 30.09 23.52
C ARG A 17 23.24 31.20 23.41
N GLY A 18 22.31 31.26 24.36
CA GLY A 18 21.26 32.27 24.42
C GLY A 18 20.03 31.97 23.56
N PRO A 19 19.04 32.89 23.55
CA PRO A 19 17.82 32.75 22.77
C PRO A 19 18.13 32.57 21.26
N GLY A 20 17.43 31.62 20.61
CA GLY A 20 17.64 31.32 19.18
C GLY A 20 18.65 30.20 18.90
N ALA A 21 19.31 29.64 19.93
CA ALA A 21 20.19 28.47 19.79
C ALA A 21 19.46 27.20 19.31
N ALA A 22 18.14 27.16 19.48
CA ALA A 22 17.25 26.14 18.92
C ALA A 22 16.06 26.82 18.23
N VAL A 23 15.69 26.31 17.06
CA VAL A 23 14.57 26.83 16.25
C VAL A 23 13.63 25.69 15.93
N ALA A 24 12.34 25.88 16.18
CA ALA A 24 11.30 24.94 15.78
C ALA A 24 10.96 25.14 14.30
N VAL A 25 10.97 24.04 13.54
CA VAL A 25 10.54 24.02 12.14
C VAL A 25 9.22 23.23 12.08
N PRO A 26 8.10 23.85 11.68
CA PRO A 26 6.83 23.15 11.57
C PRO A 26 6.85 22.17 10.39
N ALA A 27 6.30 20.97 10.58
CA ALA A 27 6.03 20.05 9.48
C ALA A 27 4.84 20.53 8.65
N ALA A 28 4.86 20.25 7.34
CA ALA A 28 3.73 20.58 6.45
C ALA A 28 2.48 19.75 6.78
N ASP A 29 2.69 18.49 7.19
CA ASP A 29 1.66 17.63 7.75
C ASP A 29 2.12 17.13 9.13
N GLY A 30 1.45 17.57 10.20
CA GLY A 30 1.80 17.18 11.57
C GLY A 30 1.72 15.67 11.83
N ARG A 31 0.98 14.92 11.00
CA ARG A 31 0.89 13.46 11.08
C ARG A 31 2.21 12.77 10.75
N GLU A 32 3.13 13.43 10.05
CA GLU A 32 4.45 12.86 9.72
C GLU A 32 5.36 12.72 10.95
N ALA A 33 5.12 13.52 11.99
CA ALA A 33 5.86 13.46 13.24
C ALA A 33 5.21 12.54 14.30
N TRP A 34 4.08 11.90 13.97
CA TRP A 34 3.41 11.00 14.91
C TRP A 34 4.22 9.70 15.08
N GLY A 35 4.53 9.37 16.33
CA GLY A 35 4.98 8.03 16.73
C GLY A 35 3.81 7.18 17.21
N ALA A 36 4.01 5.87 17.28
CA ALA A 36 3.09 4.94 17.93
C ALA A 36 3.75 4.29 19.14
N ASN A 37 3.08 4.37 20.28
CA ASN A 37 3.46 3.75 21.55
C ASN A 37 2.57 2.53 21.87
N ASP A 38 1.45 2.38 21.18
CA ASP A 38 0.52 1.26 21.32
C ASP A 38 -0.08 0.82 19.97
N ARG A 39 -0.86 -0.26 19.99
CA ARG A 39 -1.46 -0.85 18.77
C ARG A 39 -2.56 0.01 18.17
N THR A 40 -3.27 0.80 18.97
CA THR A 40 -4.32 1.70 18.49
C THR A 40 -3.69 2.86 17.70
N GLN A 41 -2.59 3.42 18.21
CA GLN A 41 -1.80 4.43 17.51
C GLN A 41 -1.17 3.87 16.24
N LEU A 42 -0.66 2.63 16.26
CA LEU A 42 -0.13 1.98 15.06
C LEU A 42 -1.20 1.80 13.97
N ALA A 43 -2.41 1.38 14.34
CA ALA A 43 -3.51 1.24 13.38
C ALA A 43 -3.91 2.59 12.75
N LEU A 44 -3.88 3.67 13.53
CA LEU A 44 -4.14 5.02 13.03
C LEU A 44 -3.07 5.46 12.01
N LEU A 45 -1.79 5.20 12.29
CA LEU A 45 -0.70 5.51 11.35
C LEU A 45 -0.78 4.71 10.06
N GLU A 46 -1.12 3.42 10.16
CA GLU A 46 -1.32 2.57 8.98
C GLU A 46 -2.46 3.10 8.10
N GLN A 47 -3.58 3.52 8.70
CA GLN A 47 -4.68 4.15 7.96
C GLN A 47 -4.21 5.40 7.19
N VAL A 48 -3.43 6.29 7.82
CA VAL A 48 -2.89 7.49 7.15
C VAL A 48 -2.01 7.12 5.96
N LEU A 49 -1.16 6.09 6.10
CA LEU A 49 -0.32 5.62 5.00
C LEU A 49 -1.13 4.97 3.87
N ARG A 50 -2.16 4.18 4.22
CA ARG A 50 -3.09 3.59 3.26
C ARG A 50 -3.80 4.68 2.46
N GLU A 51 -4.38 5.67 3.13
CA GLU A 51 -5.05 6.80 2.47
C GLU A 51 -4.13 7.53 1.48
N ARG A 52 -2.87 7.77 1.87
CA ARG A 52 -1.85 8.37 0.99
C ARG A 52 -1.55 7.50 -0.22
N ALA A 53 -1.38 6.19 -0.04
CA ALA A 53 -1.12 5.24 -1.13
C ALA A 53 -2.30 5.20 -2.13
N LEU A 54 -3.53 5.07 -1.63
CA LEU A 54 -4.72 5.06 -2.49
C LEU A 54 -4.90 6.40 -3.21
N ALA A 55 -4.65 7.54 -2.54
CA ALA A 55 -4.70 8.85 -3.18
C ALA A 55 -3.68 8.99 -4.32
N ALA A 56 -2.47 8.45 -4.15
CA ALA A 56 -1.46 8.44 -5.20
C ALA A 56 -1.90 7.59 -6.41
N LEU A 57 -2.48 6.41 -6.18
CA LEU A 57 -3.02 5.57 -7.26
C LEU A 57 -4.17 6.27 -8.00
N MET A 58 -5.12 6.87 -7.28
CA MET A 58 -6.23 7.63 -7.88
C MET A 58 -5.71 8.82 -8.69
N GLY A 59 -4.71 9.54 -8.16
CA GLY A 59 -4.04 10.63 -8.89
C GLY A 59 -3.30 10.17 -10.15
N ALA A 60 -2.93 8.89 -10.24
CA ALA A 60 -2.31 8.27 -11.41
C ALA A 60 -3.33 7.67 -12.41
N GLY A 61 -4.64 7.87 -12.19
CA GLY A 61 -5.70 7.42 -13.11
C GLY A 61 -6.31 6.07 -12.77
N VAL A 62 -6.13 5.56 -11.55
CA VAL A 62 -6.77 4.33 -11.07
C VAL A 62 -8.13 4.65 -10.47
N THR A 63 -9.16 3.88 -10.84
CA THR A 63 -10.47 3.96 -10.20
C THR A 63 -10.51 3.04 -8.98
N ILE A 64 -10.78 3.59 -7.81
CA ILE A 64 -10.98 2.81 -6.57
C ILE A 64 -12.43 3.00 -6.13
N ILE A 65 -13.23 1.94 -6.19
CA ILE A 65 -14.68 2.02 -5.95
C ILE A 65 -14.99 2.34 -4.48
N ASP A 66 -14.26 1.73 -3.55
CA ASP A 66 -14.43 1.96 -2.12
C ASP A 66 -13.06 2.02 -1.40
N PRO A 67 -12.45 3.23 -1.29
CA PRO A 67 -11.18 3.41 -0.63
C PRO A 67 -11.16 2.99 0.86
N ALA A 68 -12.32 2.91 1.52
CA ALA A 68 -12.37 2.49 2.93
C ALA A 68 -12.12 0.99 3.10
N THR A 69 -12.34 0.19 2.05
CA THR A 69 -12.16 -1.27 2.07
C THR A 69 -11.07 -1.78 1.13
N THR A 70 -10.46 -0.92 0.31
CA THR A 70 -9.30 -1.26 -0.52
C THR A 70 -8.00 -1.01 0.24
N TYR A 71 -7.06 -1.95 0.14
CA TYR A 71 -5.74 -1.86 0.77
C TYR A 71 -4.66 -1.92 -0.30
N SER A 72 -3.67 -1.04 -0.20
CA SER A 72 -2.49 -1.06 -1.05
C SER A 72 -1.27 -0.74 -0.21
N ASP A 73 -0.27 -1.61 -0.24
CA ASP A 73 1.05 -1.29 0.29
C ASP A 73 1.70 -0.18 -0.57
N VAL A 74 2.60 0.61 0.03
CA VAL A 74 3.27 1.75 -0.65
C VAL A 74 4.20 1.34 -1.80
N THR A 75 4.57 0.06 -1.87
CA THR A 75 5.43 -0.54 -2.88
C THR A 75 4.67 -1.05 -4.11
N VAL A 76 3.34 -0.92 -4.11
CA VAL A 76 2.47 -1.38 -5.20
C VAL A 76 2.42 -0.34 -6.33
N ALA A 77 2.50 -0.82 -7.57
CA ALA A 77 2.24 -0.02 -8.75
C ALA A 77 0.99 -0.53 -9.48
N VAL A 78 0.14 0.39 -9.96
CA VAL A 78 -1.06 0.08 -10.72
C VAL A 78 -1.12 1.00 -11.94
N GLY A 79 -1.31 0.42 -13.12
CA GLY A 79 -1.47 1.17 -14.37
C GLY A 79 -2.79 1.93 -14.43
N PRO A 80 -2.86 3.01 -15.25
CA PRO A 80 -4.06 3.82 -15.41
C PRO A 80 -5.24 3.02 -15.96
N ASP A 81 -6.45 3.56 -15.80
CA ASP A 81 -7.72 2.97 -16.24
C ASP A 81 -8.05 1.61 -15.58
N THR A 82 -7.25 1.18 -14.60
CA THR A 82 -7.56 0.02 -13.76
C THR A 82 -8.63 0.37 -12.73
N THR A 83 -9.58 -0.53 -12.54
CA THR A 83 -10.61 -0.46 -11.50
C THR A 83 -10.31 -1.45 -10.38
N LEU A 84 -10.22 -0.96 -9.14
CA LEU A 84 -10.15 -1.76 -7.93
C LEU A 84 -11.52 -1.77 -7.23
N LEU A 85 -12.09 -2.97 -7.10
CA LEU A 85 -13.37 -3.22 -6.45
C LEU A 85 -13.20 -3.38 -4.93
N PRO A 86 -14.29 -3.25 -4.14
CA PRO A 86 -14.25 -3.31 -2.68
C PRO A 86 -13.59 -4.58 -2.13
N GLY A 87 -12.87 -4.43 -1.01
CA GLY A 87 -12.17 -5.54 -0.34
C GLY A 87 -10.90 -6.03 -1.04
N THR A 88 -10.44 -5.35 -2.09
CA THR A 88 -9.17 -5.69 -2.78
C THR A 88 -7.96 -5.36 -1.91
N MET A 89 -6.99 -6.28 -1.83
CA MET A 89 -5.75 -6.12 -1.07
C MET A 89 -4.54 -6.31 -1.99
N LEU A 90 -3.78 -5.25 -2.24
CA LEU A 90 -2.54 -5.28 -3.02
C LEU A 90 -1.35 -5.16 -2.07
N ARG A 91 -0.47 -6.17 -2.05
CA ARG A 91 0.54 -6.34 -0.99
C ARG A 91 1.93 -6.58 -1.55
N GLY A 92 2.95 -6.24 -0.76
CA GLY A 92 4.35 -6.44 -1.09
C GLY A 92 4.77 -5.72 -2.37
N THR A 93 5.63 -6.35 -3.17
CA THR A 93 6.10 -5.78 -4.45
C THR A 93 5.20 -6.27 -5.58
N THR A 94 3.99 -5.69 -5.67
CA THR A 94 2.98 -6.06 -6.67
C THR A 94 2.87 -5.01 -7.77
N THR A 95 2.77 -5.46 -9.01
CA THR A 95 2.49 -4.59 -10.18
C THR A 95 1.23 -5.05 -10.89
N ILE A 96 0.30 -4.13 -11.13
CA ILE A 96 -0.91 -4.35 -11.91
C ILE A 96 -0.84 -3.50 -13.19
N GLY A 97 -1.10 -4.11 -14.34
CA GLY A 97 -1.17 -3.42 -15.63
C GLY A 97 -2.30 -2.40 -15.73
N ALA A 98 -2.39 -1.72 -16.88
CA ALA A 98 -3.45 -0.77 -17.19
C ALA A 98 -4.76 -1.47 -17.59
N GLY A 99 -5.89 -0.80 -17.41
CA GLY A 99 -7.20 -1.29 -17.86
C GLY A 99 -7.69 -2.58 -17.18
N CYS A 100 -7.14 -2.94 -16.03
CA CYS A 100 -7.54 -4.14 -15.30
C CYS A 100 -8.83 -3.92 -14.50
N ASN A 101 -9.51 -5.00 -14.14
CA ASN A 101 -10.61 -5.00 -13.17
C ASN A 101 -10.30 -6.02 -12.07
N ILE A 102 -9.93 -5.53 -10.89
CA ILE A 102 -9.45 -6.35 -9.78
C ILE A 102 -10.42 -6.28 -8.62
N GLY A 103 -10.78 -7.44 -8.09
CA GLY A 103 -11.73 -7.63 -7.01
C GLY A 103 -13.11 -8.10 -7.51
N PRO A 104 -14.13 -8.07 -6.63
CA PRO A 104 -14.01 -7.75 -5.21
C PRO A 104 -13.28 -8.87 -4.45
N TYR A 105 -12.84 -8.56 -3.23
CA TYR A 105 -12.19 -9.52 -2.30
C TYR A 105 -11.04 -10.32 -2.93
N THR A 106 -10.23 -9.66 -3.75
CA THR A 106 -9.04 -10.25 -4.37
C THR A 106 -7.81 -9.79 -3.60
N THR A 107 -6.93 -10.72 -3.26
CA THR A 107 -5.61 -10.43 -2.71
C THR A 107 -4.55 -10.74 -3.76
N VAL A 108 -3.69 -9.77 -4.06
CA VAL A 108 -2.51 -9.94 -4.92
C VAL A 108 -1.27 -9.56 -4.12
N ARG A 109 -0.34 -10.49 -3.99
CA ARG A 109 0.88 -10.31 -3.20
C ARG A 109 2.11 -10.71 -4.00
N ASP A 110 3.12 -9.84 -3.99
CA ASP A 110 4.43 -10.08 -4.60
C ASP A 110 4.33 -10.67 -6.03
N SER A 111 3.39 -10.13 -6.82
CA SER A 111 2.98 -10.69 -8.11
C SER A 111 2.90 -9.63 -9.20
N THR A 112 2.92 -10.06 -10.46
CA THR A 112 2.71 -9.19 -11.62
C THR A 112 1.43 -9.58 -12.34
N VAL A 113 0.56 -8.61 -12.64
CA VAL A 113 -0.67 -8.81 -13.41
C VAL A 113 -0.59 -8.02 -14.70
N GLY A 114 -0.72 -8.70 -15.83
CA GLY A 114 -0.74 -8.08 -17.16
C GLY A 114 -1.95 -7.15 -17.37
N ALA A 115 -1.86 -6.28 -18.38
CA ALA A 115 -2.91 -5.32 -18.71
C ALA A 115 -4.24 -6.02 -19.07
N GLY A 116 -5.37 -5.32 -18.86
CA GLY A 116 -6.69 -5.83 -19.22
C GLY A 116 -7.15 -7.09 -18.47
N ALA A 117 -6.47 -7.48 -17.39
CA ALA A 117 -6.85 -8.67 -16.63
C ALA A 117 -8.12 -8.41 -15.80
N HIS A 118 -8.97 -9.44 -15.68
CA HIS A 118 -10.18 -9.42 -14.84
C HIS A 118 -10.07 -10.50 -13.76
N ILE A 119 -9.91 -10.08 -12.50
CA ILE A 119 -9.60 -10.98 -11.39
C ILE A 119 -10.60 -10.75 -10.27
N ARG A 120 -11.40 -11.77 -9.93
CA ARG A 120 -12.43 -11.66 -8.88
C ARG A 120 -12.33 -12.78 -7.85
N TYR A 121 -12.53 -12.46 -6.56
CA TYR A 121 -12.54 -13.43 -5.46
C TYR A 121 -11.34 -14.40 -5.48
N ALA A 122 -10.12 -13.89 -5.64
CA ALA A 122 -8.93 -14.72 -5.81
C ALA A 122 -7.80 -14.37 -4.83
N LEU A 123 -6.95 -15.35 -4.53
CA LEU A 123 -5.67 -15.18 -3.85
C LEU A 123 -4.54 -15.45 -4.84
N ILE A 124 -3.68 -14.47 -5.07
CA ILE A 124 -2.57 -14.56 -6.02
C ILE A 124 -1.28 -14.20 -5.29
N GLU A 125 -0.33 -15.12 -5.23
CA GLU A 125 0.91 -14.96 -4.48
C GLU A 125 2.12 -15.39 -5.32
N HIS A 126 3.16 -14.56 -5.39
CA HIS A 126 4.41 -14.90 -6.10
C HIS A 126 4.23 -15.35 -7.56
N ALA A 127 3.22 -14.83 -8.27
CA ALA A 127 2.81 -15.29 -9.58
C ALA A 127 2.91 -14.19 -10.66
N THR A 128 2.85 -14.62 -11.92
CA THR A 128 2.70 -13.73 -13.08
C THR A 128 1.41 -14.10 -13.80
N ILE A 129 0.47 -13.17 -13.87
CA ILE A 129 -0.80 -13.31 -14.57
C ILE A 129 -0.67 -12.66 -15.93
N ALA A 130 -1.02 -13.40 -16.98
CA ALA A 130 -0.93 -12.93 -18.36
C ALA A 130 -1.87 -11.75 -18.65
N GLU A 131 -1.56 -11.01 -19.71
CA GLU A 131 -2.44 -9.97 -20.26
C GLU A 131 -3.81 -10.55 -20.65
N GLY A 132 -4.89 -9.81 -20.36
CA GLY A 132 -6.26 -10.20 -20.66
C GLY A 132 -6.77 -11.42 -19.89
N ALA A 133 -6.01 -11.92 -18.90
CA ALA A 133 -6.39 -13.12 -18.17
C ALA A 133 -7.69 -12.92 -17.37
N LEU A 134 -8.51 -13.97 -17.34
CA LEU A 134 -9.69 -14.06 -16.50
C LEU A 134 -9.38 -15.00 -15.33
N VAL A 135 -9.39 -14.47 -14.11
CA VAL A 135 -9.06 -15.25 -12.90
C VAL A 135 -10.22 -15.20 -11.90
N GLY A 136 -10.52 -16.37 -11.34
CA GLY A 136 -11.57 -16.56 -10.34
C GLY A 136 -12.90 -17.06 -10.90
N PRO A 137 -13.95 -17.14 -10.05
CA PRO A 137 -13.90 -16.89 -8.61
C PRO A 137 -13.24 -18.04 -7.83
N PHE A 138 -12.78 -17.75 -6.61
CA PHE A 138 -12.18 -18.68 -5.65
C PHE A 138 -10.91 -19.39 -6.11
N ALA A 139 -10.14 -18.73 -6.99
CA ALA A 139 -8.85 -19.23 -7.43
C ALA A 139 -7.77 -18.92 -6.39
N HIS A 140 -6.89 -19.88 -6.15
CA HIS A 140 -5.61 -19.65 -5.48
C HIS A 140 -4.50 -19.94 -6.49
N ILE A 141 -3.69 -18.93 -6.80
CA ILE A 141 -2.58 -19.02 -7.74
C ILE A 141 -1.30 -18.71 -6.96
N GLU A 142 -0.37 -19.65 -6.99
CA GLU A 142 0.96 -19.49 -6.43
C GLU A 142 2.03 -19.97 -7.43
N ARG A 143 3.28 -19.52 -7.31
CA ARG A 143 4.41 -20.00 -8.13
C ARG A 143 4.53 -21.54 -8.21
N SER A 144 4.06 -22.26 -7.19
CA SER A 144 4.01 -23.72 -7.13
C SER A 144 2.93 -24.34 -8.03
N THR A 145 1.95 -23.54 -8.47
CA THR A 145 0.87 -23.98 -9.35
C THR A 145 1.27 -23.80 -10.81
N SER A 146 1.74 -24.87 -11.44
CA SER A 146 1.92 -24.94 -12.90
C SER A 146 0.55 -24.84 -13.57
N THR A 147 0.18 -23.65 -14.05
CA THR A 147 -0.98 -23.51 -14.94
C THR A 147 -0.53 -23.89 -16.35
N GLU A 148 -0.61 -25.18 -16.67
CA GLU A 148 -0.53 -25.61 -18.06
C GLU A 148 -1.72 -25.01 -18.82
N LYS A 149 -1.42 -24.41 -19.98
CA LYS A 149 -2.40 -23.92 -20.95
C LYS A 149 -3.38 -25.05 -21.26
N PRO A 150 -4.71 -24.84 -21.29
CA PRO A 150 -5.60 -25.87 -21.80
C PRO A 150 -5.21 -26.14 -23.26
N ALA A 151 -4.85 -27.40 -23.56
CA ALA A 151 -4.61 -27.84 -24.92
C ALA A 151 -5.86 -27.51 -25.75
N ALA A 152 -5.68 -26.69 -26.78
CA ALA A 152 -6.71 -26.50 -27.79
C ALA A 152 -6.99 -27.87 -28.43
N GLN A 153 -8.26 -28.30 -28.38
CA GLN A 153 -8.78 -29.40 -29.20
C GLN A 153 -8.91 -28.95 -30.65
#